data_AF-A0A673MDF9-F1
#
_entry.id   AF-A0A673MDF9-F1
#
_cell.length_a   1.000
_cell.length_b   1.000
_cell.length_c   1.000
_cell.angle_alpha   90.00
_cell.angle_beta   90.00
_cell.angle_gamma   90.00
#
_symmetry.space_group_name_H-M   'P 1'
#
loop_
_entity.id
_entity.type
_entity.pdbx_description
1 polymer ?
#
loop_
_entity_poly.entity_id
_entity_poly.type
_entity_poly.pdbx_seq_one_letter_code
_entity_poly.pdbx_strand_id
1 'polypeptide(L)'
;IHYSNQHPIFFMPISPKFLHANSTSHTWPFSAIAELIDNAYDPDVRARQIWIDWTCIRGLDCLSFMDNGEGLTRARLHKMLRYKALQAVHSLKLIYYSF
;
A
#
# COMPACT_ATOMS: atom_id res chain seq x y z
N ILE A 1 -46.20 -11.63 6.86
CA ILE A 1 -45.31 -11.80 5.69
C ILE A 1 -44.48 -10.53 5.58
N HIS A 2 -43.28 -10.50 6.15
CA HIS A 2 -42.33 -9.39 5.98
C HIS A 2 -41.25 -9.88 5.01
N TYR A 3 -41.33 -9.47 3.75
CA TYR A 3 -40.25 -9.68 2.78
C TYR A 3 -39.14 -8.67 3.08
N SER A 4 -38.07 -9.12 3.73
CA SER A 4 -36.81 -8.39 3.77
C SER A 4 -36.18 -8.41 2.37
N ASN A 5 -36.36 -7.32 1.62
CA ASN A 5 -35.62 -7.04 0.38
C ASN A 5 -34.15 -6.78 0.73
N GLN A 6 -33.37 -7.82 0.96
CA GLN A 6 -31.92 -7.73 0.89
C GLN A 6 -31.53 -7.82 -0.58
N HIS A 7 -31.27 -6.67 -1.21
CA HIS A 7 -30.63 -6.64 -2.52
C HIS A 7 -29.32 -7.45 -2.43
N PRO A 8 -29.06 -8.39 -3.37
CA PRO A 8 -27.82 -9.14 -3.37
C PRO A 8 -26.66 -8.15 -3.56
N ILE A 9 -25.82 -8.02 -2.51
CA ILE A 9 -24.59 -7.24 -2.57
C ILE A 9 -23.63 -8.03 -3.46
N PHE A 10 -23.43 -7.58 -4.70
CA PHE A 10 -22.47 -8.19 -5.60
C PHE A 10 -21.06 -7.74 -5.22
N PHE A 11 -20.28 -8.64 -4.63
CA PHE A 11 -18.86 -8.40 -4.41
C PHE A 11 -18.12 -8.55 -5.74
N MET A 12 -17.61 -7.46 -6.29
CA MET A 12 -16.72 -7.53 -7.46
C MET A 12 -15.31 -7.94 -6.99
N PRO A 13 -14.81 -9.13 -7.37
CA PRO A 13 -13.47 -9.55 -7.00
C PRO A 13 -12.43 -8.69 -7.73
N ILE A 14 -11.36 -8.32 -7.02
CA ILE A 14 -10.23 -7.61 -7.60
C ILE A 14 -9.41 -8.62 -8.41
N SER A 15 -9.35 -8.45 -9.72
CA SER A 15 -8.48 -9.25 -10.59
C SER A 15 -7.01 -8.91 -10.31
N PRO A 16 -6.07 -9.88 -10.32
CA PRO A 16 -4.64 -9.59 -10.23
C PRO A 16 -4.14 -8.56 -11.25
N LYS A 17 -4.78 -8.48 -12.42
CA LYS A 17 -4.47 -7.49 -13.47
C LYS A 17 -4.76 -6.05 -13.06
N PHE A 18 -5.63 -5.84 -12.08
CA PHE A 18 -5.97 -4.52 -11.54
C PHE A 18 -4.74 -3.82 -10.95
N LEU A 19 -3.80 -4.56 -10.35
CA LEU A 19 -2.58 -3.98 -9.81
C LEU A 19 -1.72 -3.33 -10.89
N HIS A 20 -1.60 -3.99 -12.05
CA HIS A 20 -0.87 -3.42 -13.17
C HIS A 20 -1.61 -2.23 -13.79
N ALA A 21 -2.92 -2.36 -14.05
CA ALA A 21 -3.72 -1.28 -14.61
C ALA A 21 -3.78 -0.04 -13.72
N ASN A 22 -3.76 -0.22 -12.41
CA ASN A 22 -3.70 0.89 -11.49
C ASN A 22 -2.27 1.51 -11.50
N SER A 23 -1.19 0.72 -11.69
CA SER A 23 0.20 1.22 -11.72
C SER A 23 0.49 2.15 -12.90
N THR A 24 -0.23 1.95 -14.02
CA THR A 24 -0.14 2.81 -15.19
C THR A 24 -0.77 4.19 -15.01
N SER A 25 -1.41 4.47 -13.86
CA SER A 25 -1.85 5.83 -13.51
C SER A 25 -0.68 6.79 -13.26
N HIS A 26 0.48 6.26 -12.87
CA HIS A 26 1.71 7.04 -12.73
C HIS A 26 2.46 7.06 -14.05
N THR A 27 2.50 8.21 -14.70
CA THR A 27 3.31 8.43 -15.91
C THR A 27 4.78 8.75 -15.59
N TRP A 28 5.09 9.02 -14.32
CA TRP A 28 6.42 9.39 -13.85
C TRP A 28 6.74 8.65 -12.54
N PRO A 29 7.89 7.95 -12.41
CA PRO A 29 8.19 7.15 -11.22
C PRO A 29 8.26 7.98 -9.93
N PHE A 30 8.61 9.27 -10.00
CA PHE A 30 8.61 10.13 -8.82
C PHE A 30 7.20 10.46 -8.32
N SER A 31 6.16 10.42 -9.16
CA SER A 31 4.78 10.58 -8.65
C SER A 31 4.35 9.37 -7.85
N ALA A 32 4.89 8.19 -8.20
CA ALA A 32 4.71 6.98 -7.43
C ALA A 32 5.38 7.14 -6.04
N ILE A 33 6.66 7.49 -6.03
CA ILE A 33 7.44 7.77 -4.80
C ILE A 33 6.75 8.83 -3.93
N ALA A 34 6.21 9.90 -4.52
CA ALA A 34 5.50 10.95 -3.79
C ALA A 34 4.28 10.42 -3.04
N GLU A 35 3.48 9.53 -3.64
CA GLU A 35 2.31 8.96 -2.94
C GLU A 35 2.72 8.13 -1.70
N LEU A 36 3.88 7.45 -1.74
CA LEU A 36 4.41 6.74 -0.57
C LEU A 36 4.83 7.71 0.54
N ILE A 37 5.43 8.85 0.18
CA ILE A 37 5.79 9.91 1.12
C ILE A 37 4.53 10.55 1.71
N ASP A 38 3.52 10.83 0.89
CA ASP A 38 2.24 11.41 1.32
C ASP A 38 1.54 10.51 2.36
N ASN A 39 1.59 9.18 2.19
CA ASN A 39 1.04 8.24 3.16
C ASN A 39 1.77 8.32 4.52
N ALA A 40 3.08 8.53 4.55
CA ALA A 40 3.83 8.67 5.80
C ALA A 40 3.53 10.00 6.51
N TYR A 41 3.30 11.06 5.73
CA TYR A 41 2.95 12.38 6.25
C TYR A 41 1.48 12.50 6.69
N ASP A 42 0.66 11.48 6.41
CA ASP A 42 -0.75 11.47 6.81
C ASP A 42 -0.89 11.73 8.33
N PRO A 43 -1.79 12.63 8.76
CA PRO A 43 -2.00 12.95 10.18
C PRO A 43 -2.32 11.72 11.05
N ASP A 44 -2.89 10.66 10.48
CA ASP A 44 -3.21 9.42 11.19
C ASP A 44 -2.00 8.46 11.32
N VAL A 45 -0.90 8.75 10.62
CA VAL A 45 0.38 8.01 10.70
C VAL A 45 1.37 8.75 11.58
N ARG A 46 1.36 10.10 11.59
CA ARG A 46 2.16 10.94 12.50
C ARG A 46 3.68 10.69 12.41
N ALA A 47 4.17 10.23 11.27
CA ALA A 47 5.61 10.06 11.09
C ALA A 47 6.31 11.42 11.15
N ARG A 48 7.47 11.46 11.81
CA ARG A 48 8.34 12.65 11.85
C ARG A 48 9.48 12.55 10.86
N GLN A 49 9.85 11.33 10.51
CA GLN A 49 10.95 11.02 9.62
C GLN A 49 10.53 9.89 8.69
N ILE A 50 11.04 9.99 7.47
CA ILE A 50 10.99 8.92 6.48
C ILE A 50 12.41 8.70 5.96
N TRP A 51 12.79 7.43 5.84
CA TRP A 51 14.05 6.99 5.25
C TRP A 51 13.74 6.29 3.94
N ILE A 52 14.42 6.74 2.89
CA ILE A 52 14.37 6.13 1.57
C ILE A 52 15.76 5.63 1.28
N ASP A 53 15.89 4.32 1.07
CA ASP A 53 17.18 3.68 0.88
C ASP A 53 17.12 2.64 -0.23
N TRP A 54 18.25 2.42 -0.89
CA TRP A 54 18.42 1.34 -1.85
C TRP A 54 19.25 0.24 -1.20
N THR A 55 18.71 -0.97 -1.21
CA THR A 55 19.32 -2.12 -0.53
C THR A 55 19.23 -3.37 -1.39
N CYS A 56 20.20 -4.27 -1.23
CA CYS A 56 20.21 -5.56 -1.91
C CYS A 56 19.77 -6.66 -0.93
N ILE A 57 18.58 -7.22 -1.14
CA ILE A 57 18.02 -8.27 -0.29
C ILE A 57 17.99 -9.57 -1.08
N ARG A 58 18.78 -10.56 -0.64
CA ARG A 58 18.89 -11.88 -1.29
C ARG A 58 19.24 -11.77 -2.79
N GLY A 59 20.12 -10.83 -3.13
CA GLY A 59 20.57 -10.58 -4.50
C GLY A 59 19.60 -9.79 -5.37
N LEU A 60 18.57 -9.17 -4.78
CA LEU A 60 17.60 -8.35 -5.49
C LEU A 60 17.70 -6.90 -5.02
N ASP A 61 17.80 -5.99 -5.99
CA ASP A 61 17.76 -4.55 -5.76
C ASP A 61 16.36 -4.13 -5.30
N CYS A 62 16.31 -3.45 -4.15
CA CYS A 62 15.08 -3.03 -3.51
C CYS A 62 15.16 -1.56 -3.15
N LEU A 63 14.09 -0.82 -3.42
CA LEU A 63 13.90 0.52 -2.90
C LEU A 63 13.04 0.41 -1.63
N SER A 64 13.63 0.70 -0.48
CA SER A 64 12.97 0.63 0.82
C SER A 64 12.50 2.00 1.29
N PHE A 65 11.30 2.03 1.86
CA PHE A 65 10.71 3.18 2.53
C PHE A 65 10.41 2.76 3.96
N MET A 66 10.88 3.54 4.92
CA MET A 66 10.62 3.31 6.34
C MET A 66 10.28 4.62 7.01
N ASP A 67 9.23 4.62 7.82
CA ASP A 67 8.81 5.77 8.62
C ASP A 67 8.76 5.40 10.10
N ASN A 68 8.79 6.41 10.97
CA ASN A 68 8.65 6.24 12.42
C ASN A 68 7.27 6.64 12.93
N GLY A 69 6.24 6.48 12.11
CA GLY A 69 4.85 6.73 12.49
C GLY A 69 4.27 5.67 13.40
N GLU A 70 2.96 5.76 13.60
CA GLU A 70 2.16 4.90 14.50
C GLU A 70 1.96 3.47 13.95
N GLY A 71 2.43 3.21 12.72
CA GLY A 71 2.29 1.92 12.05
C GLY A 71 0.84 1.55 11.70
N LEU A 72 0.61 0.27 11.44
CA LEU A 72 -0.68 -0.25 10.99
C LEU A 72 -1.15 -1.42 11.86
N THR A 73 -2.39 -1.33 12.34
CA THR A 73 -3.08 -2.51 12.90
C THR A 73 -3.41 -3.50 11.78
N ARG A 74 -3.65 -4.78 12.12
CA ARG A 74 -4.04 -5.82 11.14
C ARG A 74 -5.20 -5.40 10.25
N ALA A 75 -6.21 -4.72 10.81
CA ALA A 75 -7.37 -4.26 10.06
C ALA A 75 -7.01 -3.12 9.09
N ARG A 76 -6.19 -2.15 9.53
CA ARG A 76 -5.70 -1.06 8.67
C ARG A 76 -4.80 -1.58 7.56
N LEU A 77 -3.93 -2.53 7.86
CA LEU A 77 -3.08 -3.21 6.87
C LEU A 77 -3.93 -3.95 5.82
N HIS A 78 -4.92 -4.73 6.24
CA HIS A 78 -5.80 -5.43 5.31
C HIS A 78 -6.58 -4.46 4.41
N LYS A 79 -7.04 -3.32 4.97
CA LYS A 79 -7.68 -2.25 4.17
C LYS A 79 -6.70 -1.62 3.18
N MET A 80 -5.47 -1.32 3.60
CA MET A 80 -4.42 -0.80 2.74
C MET A 80 -4.14 -1.75 1.57
N LEU A 81 -3.94 -3.05 1.84
CA LEU A 81 -3.70 -4.07 0.81
C LEU A 81 -4.90 -4.32 -0.09
N ARG A 82 -6.12 -3.96 0.33
CA ARG A 82 -7.31 -4.13 -0.51
C ARG A 82 -7.50 -2.99 -1.51
N TYR A 83 -7.21 -1.75 -1.11
CA TYR A 83 -7.52 -0.55 -1.90
C TYR A 83 -6.29 0.16 -2.45
N LYS A 84 -5.20 0.17 -1.69
CA LYS A 84 -3.91 0.76 -2.01
C LYS A 84 -2.85 -0.31 -2.30
N ALA A 85 -3.23 -1.49 -2.80
CA ALA A 85 -2.25 -2.45 -3.31
C ALA A 85 -1.47 -1.94 -4.53
N LEU A 86 -1.69 -0.68 -4.90
CA LEU A 86 -0.77 0.02 -5.76
C LEU A 86 0.47 0.50 -5.05
N GLN A 87 1.56 0.32 -5.77
CA GLN A 87 2.91 0.83 -5.54
C GLN A 87 3.86 -0.01 -4.70
N ALA A 88 3.38 -0.89 -3.82
CA ALA A 88 4.30 -1.71 -3.03
C ALA A 88 4.71 -3.03 -3.73
N VAL A 89 3.96 -3.55 -4.71
CA VAL A 89 4.08 -5.00 -5.02
C VAL A 89 5.14 -5.34 -6.09
N HIS A 90 5.70 -4.35 -6.81
CA HIS A 90 6.80 -4.62 -7.75
C HIS A 90 8.20 -4.21 -7.25
N SER A 91 8.29 -3.37 -6.22
CA SER A 91 9.58 -2.93 -5.66
C SER A 91 9.66 -3.00 -4.12
N LEU A 92 8.56 -3.25 -3.42
CA LEU A 92 8.49 -3.35 -1.97
C LEU A 92 8.26 -4.81 -1.56
N LYS A 93 9.33 -5.59 -1.48
CA LYS A 93 9.32 -6.69 -0.51
C LYS A 93 9.31 -6.03 0.87
N LEU A 94 8.12 -5.97 1.47
CA LEU A 94 7.90 -5.59 2.86
C LEU A 94 8.87 -6.38 3.75
N ILE A 95 10.00 -5.76 4.11
CA ILE A 95 10.81 -6.20 5.23
C ILE A 95 10.24 -5.48 6.45
N TYR A 96 9.42 -6.22 7.21
CA TYR A 96 9.17 -5.87 8.60
C TYR A 96 10.47 -6.07 9.37
N TYR A 97 11.10 -4.98 9.82
CA TYR A 97 11.95 -5.02 11.00
C TYR A 97 11.19 -4.28 12.11
N SER A 98 10.58 -5.05 13.01
CA SER A 98 10.31 -4.56 14.37
C SER A 98 11.65 -4.57 15.10
N PHE A 99 12.07 -3.42 15.60
CA PHE A 99 12.78 -3.33 16.88
C PHE A 99 11.91 -2.51 17.82
#